data_AF-A0A8T4CHE6-F1
#
_entry.id   AF-A0A8T4CHE6-F1
#
_cell.length_a   1.000
_cell.length_b   1.000
_cell.length_c   1.000
_cell.angle_alpha   90.00
_cell.angle_beta   90.00
_cell.angle_gamma   90.00
#
_symmetry.space_group_name_H-M   'P 1'
#
loop_
_entity.id
_entity.type
_entity.pdbx_description
1 polymer ?
#
loop_
_entity_poly.entity_id
_entity_poly.type
_entity_poly.pdbx_seq_one_letter_code
_entity_poly.pdbx_strand_id
1 'polypeptide(L)'
;LFQEYGKKAKVYCYQVELKDYQTFVAGKSKLVVGHTTIVSNITQESATFSFGALHFGEHNVSAGVREYPGEEAYQNMLKEVAQTFPKADFTEVVRLLDKHLGTCTYSLKSLFHDEQRKALELILESTLSEMETAYRQLYEHHFSPMRFLSELGSPVPKAFHAAAEFIINASLRQAVSGDGLDAERIRGLLDEAKTWKIEVDTEGVGYLFQQTLEEMMERLVSNPEDIILLKDLGASVGLAWWFAVNLWHVQNLYYKMLHSVYLEFQKRAKQGEEKAKEWLAEFGSLGRRLLIRVA
;
A
#
# COMPACT_ATOMS: atom_id res chain seq x y z
N LEU A 1 -15.95 -10.17 6.64
CA LEU A 1 -16.42 -9.18 5.65
C LEU A 1 -15.25 -8.33 5.14
N PHE A 2 -14.55 -7.61 6.04
CA PHE A 2 -13.34 -6.83 5.76
C PHE A 2 -12.02 -7.56 6.04
N GLN A 3 -12.04 -8.61 6.87
CA GLN A 3 -10.93 -9.54 7.09
C GLN A 3 -11.47 -10.98 7.09
N GLU A 4 -10.60 -11.92 6.76
CA GLU A 4 -10.84 -13.36 6.94
C GLU A 4 -10.31 -13.77 8.32
N TYR A 5 -11.23 -14.12 9.21
CA TYR A 5 -10.88 -14.77 10.47
C TYR A 5 -10.86 -16.28 10.26
N GLY A 6 -9.86 -16.96 10.83
CA GLY A 6 -9.83 -18.42 10.87
C GLY A 6 -11.01 -19.00 11.67
N LYS A 7 -11.16 -20.34 11.66
CA LYS A 7 -12.26 -21.05 12.37
C LYS A 7 -12.38 -20.71 13.86
N LYS A 8 -11.29 -20.27 14.49
CA LYS A 8 -11.27 -19.77 15.87
C LYS A 8 -10.58 -18.41 15.89
N ALA A 9 -11.24 -17.41 16.47
CA ALA A 9 -10.70 -16.07 16.66
C ALA A 9 -10.85 -15.65 18.12
N LYS A 10 -9.87 -14.89 18.62
CA LYS A 10 -9.97 -14.24 19.93
C LYS A 10 -10.31 -12.77 19.71
N VAL A 11 -11.43 -12.33 20.26
CA VAL A 11 -11.90 -10.95 20.19
C VAL A 11 -11.98 -10.42 21.62
N TYR A 12 -10.95 -9.68 22.04
CA TYR A 12 -10.77 -9.21 23.42
C TYR A 12 -10.86 -10.37 24.46
N CYS A 13 -11.86 -10.34 25.33
CA CYS A 13 -12.11 -11.38 26.35
C CYS A 13 -13.02 -12.52 25.86
N TYR A 14 -13.41 -12.54 24.58
CA TYR A 14 -14.26 -13.57 24.00
C TYR A 14 -13.49 -14.47 23.03
N GLN A 15 -13.83 -15.75 23.05
CA GLN A 15 -13.41 -16.72 22.05
C GLN A 15 -14.58 -16.99 21.10
N VAL A 16 -14.35 -16.74 19.81
CA VAL A 16 -15.34 -16.87 18.75
C VAL A 16 -14.97 -18.09 17.92
N GLU A 17 -15.87 -19.07 17.86
CA GLU A 17 -15.74 -20.27 17.03
C GLU A 17 -16.78 -20.23 15.91
N LEU A 18 -16.30 -19.97 14.69
CA LEU A 18 -17.12 -19.97 13.49
C LEU A 18 -17.50 -21.41 13.12
N LYS A 19 -18.80 -21.67 13.03
CA LYS A 19 -19.35 -22.97 12.68
C LYS A 19 -19.70 -23.05 11.20
N ASP A 20 -20.36 -22.00 10.69
CA ASP A 20 -20.60 -21.81 9.25
C ASP A 20 -20.35 -20.35 8.86
N TYR A 21 -19.88 -20.16 7.63
CA TYR A 21 -19.58 -18.85 7.05
C TYR A 21 -19.73 -18.91 5.54
N GLN A 22 -20.82 -18.32 5.04
CA GLN A 22 -21.12 -18.22 3.61
C GLN A 22 -20.97 -16.78 3.15
N THR A 23 -20.31 -16.61 2.00
CA THR A 23 -20.09 -15.30 1.38
C THR A 23 -20.69 -15.30 -0.01
N PHE A 24 -21.48 -14.27 -0.31
CA PHE A 24 -22.07 -14.00 -1.60
C PHE A 24 -21.54 -12.67 -2.13
N VAL A 25 -21.17 -12.61 -3.41
CA VAL A 25 -20.64 -11.40 -4.05
C VAL A 25 -21.44 -11.09 -5.31
N ALA A 26 -21.89 -9.83 -5.43
CA ALA A 26 -22.62 -9.32 -6.59
C ALA A 26 -22.14 -7.91 -6.90
N GLY A 27 -21.28 -7.76 -7.92
CA GLY A 27 -20.65 -6.48 -8.24
C GLY A 27 -19.76 -5.97 -7.09
N LYS A 28 -19.99 -4.73 -6.65
CA LYS A 28 -19.30 -4.12 -5.49
C LYS A 28 -19.92 -4.52 -4.14
N SER A 29 -21.04 -5.25 -4.14
CA SER A 29 -21.76 -5.62 -2.92
C SER A 29 -21.36 -7.01 -2.44
N LYS A 30 -21.24 -7.17 -1.12
CA LYS A 30 -20.86 -8.41 -0.46
C LYS A 30 -21.81 -8.72 0.68
N LEU A 31 -22.33 -9.92 0.71
CA LEU A 31 -23.16 -10.42 1.79
C LEU A 31 -22.45 -11.58 2.48
N VAL A 32 -22.50 -11.58 3.80
CA VAL A 32 -21.98 -12.65 4.63
C VAL A 32 -23.09 -13.14 5.54
N VAL A 33 -23.28 -14.44 5.62
CA VAL A 33 -24.23 -15.09 6.54
C VAL A 33 -23.53 -16.27 7.20
N GLY A 34 -23.75 -16.47 8.49
CA GLY A 34 -23.07 -17.53 9.23
C GLY A 34 -23.68 -17.74 10.60
N HIS A 35 -23.12 -18.72 11.31
CA HIS A 35 -23.37 -18.85 12.74
C HIS A 35 -22.08 -19.18 13.50
N THR A 36 -22.02 -18.70 14.73
CA THR A 36 -20.83 -18.76 15.56
C THR A 36 -21.20 -19.07 17.01
N THR A 37 -20.32 -19.79 17.69
CA THR A 37 -20.38 -19.93 19.15
C THR A 37 -19.42 -18.92 19.77
N ILE A 38 -19.90 -18.14 20.74
CA ILE A 38 -19.10 -17.17 21.48
C ILE A 38 -18.97 -17.66 22.91
N VAL A 39 -17.75 -17.73 23.40
CA VAL A 39 -17.42 -18.16 24.77
C VAL A 39 -16.70 -17.03 25.51
N SER A 40 -17.17 -16.68 26.70
CA SER A 40 -16.51 -15.72 27.59
C SER A 40 -15.30 -16.37 28.26
N ASN A 41 -14.10 -15.82 28.09
CA ASN A 41 -12.90 -16.35 28.78
C ASN A 41 -12.91 -16.05 30.28
N ILE A 42 -13.78 -15.15 30.75
CA ILE A 42 -13.87 -14.74 32.15
C ILE A 42 -14.91 -15.59 32.88
N THR A 43 -16.13 -15.67 32.33
CA THR A 43 -17.26 -16.36 32.97
C THR A 43 -17.44 -17.80 32.49
N GLN A 44 -16.77 -18.21 31.42
CA GLN A 44 -16.96 -19.49 30.72
C GLN A 44 -18.36 -19.73 30.14
N GLU A 45 -19.23 -18.72 30.18
CA GLU A 45 -20.54 -18.80 29.52
C GLU A 45 -20.37 -18.87 28.01
N SER A 46 -21.21 -19.68 27.36
CA SER A 46 -21.21 -19.87 25.92
C SER A 46 -22.62 -19.70 25.36
N ALA A 47 -22.72 -19.02 24.22
CA ALA A 47 -23.96 -18.85 23.47
C ALA A 47 -23.69 -18.96 21.97
N THR A 48 -24.68 -19.44 21.21
CA THR A 48 -24.56 -19.58 19.75
C THR A 48 -25.47 -18.57 19.06
N PHE A 49 -24.92 -17.87 18.08
CA PHE A 49 -25.59 -16.80 17.37
C PHE A 49 -25.55 -17.04 15.86
N SER A 50 -26.66 -16.73 15.18
CA SER A 50 -26.69 -16.52 13.73
C SER A 50 -26.42 -15.04 13.45
N PHE A 51 -25.64 -14.76 12.42
CA PHE A 51 -25.36 -13.39 12.00
C PHE A 51 -25.46 -13.25 10.48
N GLY A 52 -25.75 -12.04 10.05
CA GLY A 52 -25.79 -11.66 8.64
C GLY A 52 -25.32 -10.22 8.50
N ALA A 53 -24.45 -9.96 7.54
CA ALA A 53 -23.92 -8.64 7.26
C ALA A 53 -23.92 -8.40 5.75
N LEU A 54 -24.64 -7.37 5.32
CA LEU A 54 -24.71 -6.89 3.95
C LEU A 54 -23.88 -5.61 3.83
N HIS A 55 -22.91 -5.63 2.93
CA HIS A 55 -22.17 -4.47 2.47
C HIS A 55 -22.67 -4.12 1.07
N PHE A 56 -23.26 -2.94 0.93
CA PHE A 56 -23.85 -2.48 -0.33
C PHE A 56 -22.77 -2.00 -1.33
N GLY A 57 -21.53 -1.84 -0.87
CA GLY A 57 -20.48 -1.06 -1.53
C GLY A 57 -20.18 0.20 -0.73
N GLU A 58 -18.96 0.74 -0.90
CA GLU A 58 -18.47 1.93 -0.19
C GLU A 58 -18.59 1.82 1.35
N HIS A 59 -19.32 2.72 2.00
CA HIS A 59 -19.42 2.88 3.45
C HIS A 59 -20.70 2.31 4.06
N ASN A 60 -21.60 1.76 3.25
CA ASN A 60 -22.89 1.28 3.73
C ASN A 60 -22.82 -0.20 4.10
N VAL A 61 -22.97 -0.47 5.41
CA VAL A 61 -23.06 -1.81 5.97
C VAL A 61 -24.32 -1.90 6.82
N SER A 62 -25.10 -2.96 6.63
CA SER A 62 -26.20 -3.35 7.49
C SER A 62 -25.94 -4.74 8.03
N ALA A 63 -26.05 -4.92 9.34
CA ALA A 63 -25.83 -6.21 9.99
C ALA A 63 -26.89 -6.50 11.06
N GLY A 64 -27.21 -7.79 11.17
CA GLY A 64 -28.13 -8.34 12.15
C GLY A 64 -27.50 -9.55 12.86
N VAL A 65 -27.90 -9.75 14.12
CA VAL A 65 -27.48 -10.90 14.92
C VAL A 65 -28.65 -11.36 15.78
N ARG A 66 -28.80 -12.69 15.89
CA ARG A 66 -29.83 -13.33 16.70
C ARG A 66 -29.27 -14.58 17.35
N GLU A 67 -29.80 -14.96 18.51
CA GLU A 67 -29.55 -16.28 19.09
C GLU A 67 -29.96 -17.39 18.11
N TYR A 68 -29.13 -18.44 18.02
CA TYR A 68 -29.26 -19.50 17.01
C TYR A 68 -30.62 -20.22 17.13
N PRO A 69 -31.53 -20.06 16.16
CA PRO A 69 -32.89 -20.61 16.26
C PRO A 69 -32.96 -22.11 15.93
N GLY A 70 -31.86 -22.71 15.45
CA GLY A 70 -31.79 -24.09 14.98
C GLY A 70 -31.45 -24.22 13.51
N GLU A 71 -31.07 -25.44 13.10
CA GLU A 71 -30.57 -25.73 11.74
C GLU A 71 -31.62 -25.47 10.66
N GLU A 72 -32.88 -25.85 10.87
CA GLU A 72 -33.92 -25.66 9.86
C GLU A 72 -34.17 -24.18 9.54
N ALA A 73 -34.25 -23.34 10.58
CA ALA A 73 -34.44 -21.90 10.43
C ALA A 73 -33.22 -21.24 9.76
N TYR A 74 -32.01 -21.67 10.13
CA TYR A 74 -30.76 -21.20 9.51
C TYR A 74 -30.69 -21.56 8.01
N GLN A 75 -30.98 -22.82 7.65
CA GLN A 75 -30.98 -23.27 6.25
C GLN A 75 -32.07 -22.59 5.42
N ASN A 76 -33.22 -22.28 6.01
CA ASN A 76 -34.27 -21.51 5.33
C ASN A 76 -33.83 -20.07 5.06
N MET A 77 -33.21 -19.40 6.04
CA MET A 77 -32.63 -18.06 5.85
C MET A 77 -31.59 -18.08 4.73
N LEU A 78 -30.64 -19.04 4.76
CA LEU A 78 -29.60 -19.17 3.74
C LEU A 78 -30.19 -19.33 2.34
N LYS A 79 -31.22 -20.17 2.17
CA LYS A 79 -31.89 -20.37 0.87
C LYS A 79 -32.57 -19.10 0.37
N GLU A 80 -33.36 -18.43 1.22
CA GLU A 80 -34.09 -17.20 0.84
C GLU A 80 -33.10 -16.10 0.43
N VAL A 81 -32.03 -15.93 1.21
CA VAL A 81 -31.02 -14.91 0.98
C VAL A 81 -30.16 -15.23 -0.27
N ALA A 82 -29.74 -16.48 -0.45
CA ALA A 82 -28.95 -16.91 -1.60
C ALA A 82 -29.72 -16.81 -2.94
N GLN A 83 -31.05 -16.91 -2.92
CA GLN A 83 -31.90 -16.73 -4.10
C GLN A 83 -32.17 -15.26 -4.44
N THR A 84 -32.17 -14.40 -3.42
CA THR A 84 -32.54 -12.98 -3.56
C THR A 84 -31.31 -12.12 -3.87
N PHE A 85 -30.19 -12.38 -3.22
CA PHE A 85 -28.97 -11.58 -3.35
C PHE A 85 -28.44 -11.45 -4.80
N PRO A 86 -28.41 -12.51 -5.63
CA PRO A 86 -27.97 -12.40 -7.03
C PRO A 86 -28.86 -11.51 -7.91
N LYS A 87 -30.10 -11.23 -7.49
CA LYS A 87 -31.03 -10.35 -8.21
C LYS A 87 -30.77 -8.86 -7.95
N ALA A 88 -29.80 -8.54 -7.08
CA ALA A 88 -29.46 -7.17 -6.66
C ALA A 88 -30.61 -6.37 -6.02
N ASP A 89 -31.65 -7.05 -5.53
CA ASP A 89 -32.72 -6.41 -4.73
C ASP A 89 -32.28 -6.30 -3.27
N PHE A 90 -31.38 -5.35 -3.01
CA PHE A 90 -30.79 -5.19 -1.69
C PHE A 90 -31.79 -4.76 -0.61
N THR A 91 -32.87 -4.08 -0.99
CA THR A 91 -33.96 -3.74 -0.07
C THR A 91 -34.64 -5.01 0.43
N GLU A 92 -34.93 -5.96 -0.47
CA GLU A 92 -35.49 -7.24 -0.07
C GLU A 92 -34.50 -8.08 0.75
N VAL A 93 -33.20 -8.06 0.42
CA VAL A 93 -32.18 -8.73 1.25
C VAL A 93 -32.17 -8.18 2.68
N VAL A 94 -32.22 -6.86 2.88
CA VAL A 94 -32.30 -6.26 4.23
C VAL A 94 -33.55 -6.71 4.95
N ARG A 95 -34.72 -6.73 4.28
CA ARG A 95 -35.97 -7.20 4.88
C ARG A 95 -35.92 -8.67 5.28
N LEU A 96 -35.26 -9.51 4.49
CA LEU A 96 -35.02 -10.92 4.81
C LEU A 96 -34.09 -11.06 6.03
N LEU A 97 -33.02 -10.27 6.09
CA LEU A 97 -32.14 -10.24 7.27
C LEU A 97 -32.92 -9.76 8.51
N ASP A 98 -33.73 -8.70 8.39
CA ASP A 98 -34.58 -8.21 9.47
C ASP A 98 -35.58 -9.28 9.97
N LYS A 99 -36.19 -10.01 9.04
CA LYS A 99 -37.14 -11.10 9.32
C LYS A 99 -36.48 -12.23 10.10
N HIS A 100 -35.28 -12.67 9.71
CA HIS A 100 -34.62 -13.84 10.29
C HIS A 100 -33.78 -13.52 11.52
N LEU A 101 -33.06 -12.39 11.49
CA LEU A 101 -32.08 -11.98 12.50
C LEU A 101 -32.59 -10.88 13.45
N GLY A 102 -33.82 -10.41 13.27
CA GLY A 102 -34.33 -9.22 13.97
C GLY A 102 -33.78 -7.94 13.38
N THR A 103 -34.10 -6.80 13.98
CA THR A 103 -33.78 -5.47 13.41
C THR A 103 -32.28 -5.29 13.16
N CYS A 104 -31.88 -5.17 11.89
CA CYS A 104 -30.52 -4.91 11.42
C CYS A 104 -30.13 -3.46 11.76
N THR A 105 -29.80 -3.22 13.03
CA THR A 105 -29.47 -1.90 13.56
C THR A 105 -27.96 -1.61 13.52
N TYR A 106 -27.14 -2.61 13.19
CA TYR A 106 -25.69 -2.49 13.26
C TYR A 106 -25.13 -1.99 11.94
N SER A 107 -24.28 -0.98 12.03
CA SER A 107 -23.54 -0.40 10.90
C SER A 107 -22.05 -0.36 11.22
N LEU A 108 -21.23 0.19 10.31
CA LEU A 108 -19.81 0.46 10.61
C LEU A 108 -19.63 1.26 11.92
N LYS A 109 -20.54 2.21 12.22
CA LYS A 109 -20.49 3.01 13.46
C LYS A 109 -20.71 2.19 14.73
N SER A 110 -21.19 0.95 14.60
CA SER A 110 -21.44 0.03 15.71
C SER A 110 -20.27 -0.92 15.97
N LEU A 111 -19.26 -0.95 15.10
CA LEU A 111 -18.05 -1.75 15.32
C LEU A 111 -17.22 -1.17 16.48
N PHE A 112 -16.37 -1.99 17.10
CA PHE A 112 -15.35 -1.48 18.02
C PHE A 112 -14.41 -0.51 17.31
N HIS A 113 -13.86 0.48 18.01
CA HIS A 113 -13.02 1.53 17.40
C HIS A 113 -11.86 0.99 16.57
N ASP A 114 -11.21 -0.10 17.00
CA ASP A 114 -10.11 -0.71 16.24
C ASP A 114 -10.61 -1.33 14.92
N GLU A 115 -11.78 -1.99 14.95
CA GLU A 115 -12.40 -2.58 13.76
C GLU A 115 -13.03 -1.52 12.84
N GLN A 116 -13.52 -0.41 13.41
CA GLN A 116 -13.93 0.77 12.64
C GLN A 116 -12.75 1.33 11.84
N ARG A 117 -11.59 1.54 12.48
CA ARG A 117 -10.39 2.07 11.81
C ARG A 117 -9.96 1.16 10.65
N LYS A 118 -9.84 -0.14 10.90
CA LYS A 118 -9.49 -1.12 9.85
C LYS A 118 -10.47 -1.12 8.68
N ALA A 119 -11.78 -1.09 8.95
CA ALA A 119 -12.78 -1.05 7.90
C ALA A 119 -12.73 0.25 7.09
N LEU A 120 -12.52 1.39 7.76
CA LEU A 120 -12.34 2.69 7.12
C LEU A 120 -11.06 2.73 6.26
N GLU A 121 -9.94 2.21 6.75
CA GLU A 121 -8.69 2.13 6.00
C GLU A 121 -8.87 1.39 4.67
N LEU A 122 -9.52 0.23 4.67
CA LEU A 122 -9.79 -0.55 3.46
C LEU A 122 -10.71 0.21 2.46
N ILE A 123 -11.76 0.87 2.96
CA ILE A 123 -12.67 1.66 2.13
C ILE A 123 -11.94 2.87 1.53
N LEU A 124 -11.12 3.54 2.33
CA LEU A 124 -10.32 4.68 1.87
C LEU A 124 -9.28 4.23 0.83
N GLU A 125 -8.60 3.11 1.03
CA GLU A 125 -7.61 2.56 0.10
C GLU A 125 -8.23 2.30 -1.28
N SER A 126 -9.37 1.61 -1.33
CA SER A 126 -10.12 1.39 -2.58
C SER A 126 -10.58 2.69 -3.25
N THR A 127 -11.06 3.66 -2.47
CA THR A 127 -11.48 4.96 -2.99
C THR A 127 -10.30 5.74 -3.58
N LEU A 128 -9.17 5.77 -2.88
CA LEU A 128 -7.95 6.43 -3.35
C LEU A 128 -7.40 5.76 -4.62
N SER A 129 -7.48 4.44 -4.71
CA SER A 129 -7.07 3.69 -5.92
C SER A 129 -7.96 4.01 -7.13
N GLU A 130 -9.28 4.12 -6.94
CA GLU A 130 -10.21 4.56 -7.99
C GLU A 130 -9.91 6.00 -8.44
N MET A 131 -9.67 6.91 -7.49
CA MET A 131 -9.28 8.28 -7.79
C MET A 131 -7.97 8.34 -8.58
N GLU A 132 -6.94 7.60 -8.16
CA GLU A 132 -5.67 7.52 -8.88
C GLU A 132 -5.84 7.06 -10.31
N THR A 133 -6.67 6.03 -10.53
CA THR A 133 -6.96 5.53 -11.89
C THR A 133 -7.60 6.62 -12.75
N ALA A 134 -8.58 7.36 -12.23
CA ALA A 134 -9.24 8.43 -12.97
C ALA A 134 -8.27 9.60 -13.29
N TYR A 135 -7.46 10.01 -12.32
CA TYR A 135 -6.44 11.05 -12.52
C TYR A 135 -5.37 10.61 -13.53
N ARG A 136 -4.97 9.34 -13.50
CA ARG A 136 -3.98 8.77 -14.43
C ARG A 136 -4.50 8.78 -15.85
N GLN A 137 -5.74 8.36 -16.06
CA GLN A 137 -6.39 8.41 -17.37
C GLN A 137 -6.46 9.84 -17.90
N LEU A 138 -6.83 10.81 -17.06
CA LEU A 138 -6.87 12.22 -17.46
C LEU A 138 -5.48 12.75 -17.84
N TYR A 139 -4.46 12.42 -17.06
CA TYR A 139 -3.08 12.81 -17.33
C TYR A 139 -2.56 12.21 -18.65
N GLU A 140 -2.62 10.89 -18.78
CA GLU A 140 -2.05 10.16 -19.92
C GLU A 140 -2.77 10.51 -21.24
N HIS A 141 -4.10 10.58 -21.23
CA HIS A 141 -4.88 10.85 -22.44
C HIS A 141 -4.66 12.27 -22.98
N HIS A 142 -4.42 13.23 -22.09
CA HIS A 142 -4.27 14.64 -22.46
C HIS A 142 -2.82 15.15 -22.41
N PHE A 143 -1.83 14.28 -22.13
CA PHE A 143 -0.43 14.67 -22.02
C PHE A 143 0.07 15.42 -23.25
N SER A 144 -0.07 14.83 -24.44
CA SER A 144 0.47 15.39 -25.70
C SER A 144 -0.14 16.76 -26.05
N PRO A 145 -1.49 16.92 -26.07
CA PRO A 145 -2.10 18.24 -26.28
C PRO A 145 -1.67 19.29 -25.24
N MET A 146 -1.56 18.92 -23.96
CA MET A 146 -1.14 19.85 -22.92
C MET A 146 0.33 20.21 -23.02
N ARG A 147 1.18 19.28 -23.50
CA ARG A 147 2.60 19.51 -23.72
C ARG A 147 2.79 20.56 -24.81
N PHE A 148 2.07 20.39 -25.92
CA PHE A 148 2.04 21.36 -26.99
C PHE A 148 1.55 22.74 -26.53
N LEU A 149 0.49 22.81 -25.72
CA LEU A 149 0.01 24.08 -25.15
C LEU A 149 1.07 24.77 -24.27
N SER A 150 1.77 23.99 -23.43
CA SER A 150 2.84 24.50 -22.56
C SER A 150 4.04 25.02 -23.37
N GLU A 151 4.42 24.31 -24.44
CA GLU A 151 5.49 24.72 -25.35
C GLU A 151 5.17 26.02 -26.11
N LEU A 152 3.89 26.27 -26.40
CA LEU A 152 3.41 27.54 -26.94
C LEU A 152 3.33 28.68 -25.90
N GLY A 153 3.70 28.42 -24.65
CA GLY A 153 3.60 29.38 -23.54
C GLY A 153 2.17 29.66 -23.09
N SER A 154 1.20 28.83 -23.50
CA SER A 154 -0.21 28.97 -23.11
C SER A 154 -0.44 28.37 -21.71
N PRO A 155 -1.35 28.95 -20.90
CA PRO A 155 -1.65 28.41 -19.58
C PRO A 155 -2.35 27.06 -19.70
N VAL A 156 -1.82 26.06 -19.01
CA VAL A 156 -2.41 24.73 -18.91
C VAL A 156 -3.67 24.80 -18.02
N PRO A 157 -4.79 24.15 -18.39
CA PRO A 157 -5.98 24.13 -17.56
C PRO A 157 -5.73 23.59 -16.15
N LYS A 158 -6.31 24.24 -15.13
CA LYS A 158 -6.15 23.85 -13.71
C LYS A 158 -6.52 22.39 -13.44
N ALA A 159 -7.52 21.86 -14.13
CA ALA A 159 -7.94 20.46 -13.98
C ALA A 159 -6.83 19.47 -14.40
N PHE A 160 -6.12 19.76 -15.49
CA PHE A 160 -4.98 18.95 -15.91
C PHE A 160 -3.79 19.14 -14.97
N HIS A 161 -3.52 20.37 -14.52
CA HIS A 161 -2.44 20.63 -13.57
C HIS A 161 -2.63 19.83 -12.26
N ALA A 162 -3.84 19.83 -11.69
CA ALA A 162 -4.16 19.05 -10.49
C ALA A 162 -3.96 17.53 -10.70
N ALA A 163 -4.33 17.03 -11.89
CA ALA A 163 -4.11 15.64 -12.24
C ALA A 163 -2.64 15.29 -12.39
N ALA A 164 -1.87 16.13 -13.09
CA ALA A 164 -0.44 15.97 -13.24
C ALA A 164 0.28 16.02 -11.88
N GLU A 165 -0.10 16.95 -11.00
CA GLU A 165 0.44 17.07 -9.65
C GLU A 165 0.22 15.80 -8.82
N PHE A 166 -1.00 15.27 -8.83
CA PHE A 166 -1.34 14.04 -8.14
C PHE A 166 -0.53 12.85 -8.70
N ILE A 167 -0.50 12.68 -10.02
CA ILE A 167 0.13 11.54 -10.69
C ILE A 167 1.65 11.56 -10.59
N ILE A 168 2.28 12.72 -10.72
CA ILE A 168 3.74 12.84 -10.61
C ILE A 168 4.18 12.55 -9.17
N ASN A 169 3.52 13.12 -8.16
CA ASN A 169 3.87 12.85 -6.76
C ASN A 169 3.62 11.38 -6.39
N ALA A 170 2.51 10.78 -6.81
CA ALA A 170 2.25 9.35 -6.60
C ALA A 170 3.30 8.47 -7.29
N SER A 171 3.67 8.81 -8.53
CA SER A 171 4.68 8.07 -9.30
C SER A 171 6.09 8.23 -8.72
N LEU A 172 6.42 9.39 -8.16
CA LEU A 172 7.68 9.63 -7.46
C LEU A 172 7.76 8.78 -6.20
N ARG A 173 6.72 8.78 -5.36
CA ARG A 173 6.65 7.92 -4.16
C ARG A 173 6.85 6.45 -4.53
N GLN A 174 6.16 5.97 -5.57
CA GLN A 174 6.31 4.59 -6.04
C GLN A 174 7.73 4.31 -6.56
N ALA A 175 8.32 5.25 -7.32
CA ALA A 175 9.63 5.08 -7.91
C ALA A 175 10.75 5.07 -6.85
N VAL A 176 10.60 5.81 -5.76
CA VAL A 176 11.62 5.86 -4.70
C VAL A 176 11.55 4.68 -3.72
N SER A 177 10.38 4.05 -3.55
CA SER A 177 10.18 2.96 -2.58
C SER A 177 10.39 1.55 -3.15
N GLY A 178 10.77 1.40 -4.42
CA GLY A 178 10.88 0.10 -5.09
C GLY A 178 12.22 -0.61 -4.85
N ASP A 179 12.21 -1.95 -4.92
CA ASP A 179 13.37 -2.84 -4.74
C ASP A 179 14.42 -2.80 -5.90
N GLY A 180 14.37 -1.74 -6.70
CA GLY A 180 15.15 -1.49 -7.90
C GLY A 180 14.89 -0.06 -8.34
N LEU A 181 15.62 0.88 -7.75
CA LEU A 181 15.50 2.31 -8.01
C LEU A 181 15.87 2.63 -9.47
N ASP A 182 14.86 3.01 -10.25
CA ASP A 182 15.06 3.50 -11.61
C ASP A 182 15.33 5.01 -11.58
N ALA A 183 16.62 5.35 -11.50
CA ALA A 183 17.07 6.74 -11.47
C ALA A 183 16.70 7.52 -12.74
N GLU A 184 16.56 6.87 -13.90
CA GLU A 184 16.13 7.54 -15.13
C GLU A 184 14.65 7.89 -15.06
N ARG A 185 13.81 6.97 -14.57
CA ARG A 185 12.38 7.23 -14.33
C ARG A 185 12.18 8.39 -13.35
N ILE A 186 12.93 8.44 -12.25
CA ILE A 186 12.82 9.55 -11.27
C ILE A 186 13.20 10.88 -11.92
N ARG A 187 14.28 10.93 -12.72
CA ARG A 187 14.66 12.15 -13.45
C ARG A 187 13.59 12.60 -14.43
N GLY A 188 13.01 11.67 -15.19
CA GLY A 188 11.90 11.95 -16.10
C GLY A 188 10.71 12.61 -15.37
N LEU A 189 10.31 12.04 -14.23
CA LEU A 189 9.24 12.59 -13.40
C LEU A 189 9.57 13.98 -12.84
N LEU A 190 10.81 14.22 -12.43
CA LEU A 190 11.27 15.53 -11.96
C LEU A 190 11.29 16.58 -13.09
N ASP A 191 11.62 16.19 -14.31
CA ASP A 191 11.62 17.10 -15.46
C ASP A 191 10.19 17.41 -15.94
N GLU A 192 9.28 16.45 -15.84
CA GLU A 192 7.85 16.69 -16.00
C GLU A 192 7.34 17.65 -14.91
N ALA A 193 7.68 17.44 -13.65
CA ALA A 193 7.30 18.33 -12.55
C ALA A 193 7.73 19.77 -12.82
N LYS A 194 8.97 19.98 -13.28
CA LYS A 194 9.46 21.31 -13.68
C LYS A 194 8.71 21.89 -14.87
N THR A 195 8.43 21.07 -15.90
CA THR A 195 7.68 21.51 -17.09
C THR A 195 6.34 22.09 -16.68
N TRP A 196 5.63 21.40 -15.80
CA TRP A 196 4.29 21.78 -15.37
C TRP A 196 4.27 22.76 -14.20
N LYS A 197 5.43 23.05 -13.59
CA LYS A 197 5.59 23.87 -12.37
C LYS A 197 4.84 23.29 -11.17
N ILE A 198 4.88 21.97 -11.06
CA ILE A 198 4.28 21.20 -9.97
C ILE A 198 5.17 21.26 -8.75
N GLU A 199 4.55 21.44 -7.58
CA GLU A 199 5.21 21.29 -6.30
C GLU A 199 5.41 19.81 -6.00
N VAL A 200 6.68 19.42 -5.85
CA VAL A 200 7.06 18.05 -5.49
C VAL A 200 6.94 17.91 -3.98
N ASP A 201 6.28 16.84 -3.53
CA ASP A 201 6.19 16.43 -2.13
C ASP A 201 7.56 15.97 -1.61
N THR A 202 8.44 16.93 -1.31
CA THR A 202 9.81 16.65 -0.88
C THR A 202 9.86 15.96 0.47
N GLU A 203 8.88 16.20 1.35
CA GLU A 203 8.86 15.61 2.69
C GLU A 203 8.48 14.12 2.62
N GLY A 204 7.36 13.80 1.97
CA GLY A 204 6.89 12.42 1.82
C GLY A 204 7.80 11.58 0.94
N VAL A 205 8.21 12.12 -0.22
CA VAL A 205 9.13 11.41 -1.13
C VAL A 205 10.53 11.32 -0.53
N GLY A 206 11.00 12.38 0.14
CA GLY A 206 12.34 12.42 0.76
C GLY A 206 12.50 11.40 1.87
N TYR A 207 11.49 11.23 2.74
CA TYR A 207 11.51 10.22 3.79
C TYR A 207 11.61 8.79 3.21
N LEU A 208 10.75 8.46 2.25
CA LEU A 208 10.75 7.14 1.61
C LEU A 208 12.08 6.88 0.90
N PHE A 209 12.59 7.88 0.19
CA PHE A 209 13.84 7.75 -0.53
C PHE A 209 15.04 7.59 0.41
N GLN A 210 15.04 8.28 1.55
CA GLN A 210 16.06 8.08 2.59
C GLN A 210 16.09 6.62 3.04
N GLN A 211 14.93 6.06 3.39
CA GLN A 211 14.84 4.68 3.85
C GLN A 211 15.37 3.70 2.79
N THR A 212 14.98 3.88 1.53
CA THR A 212 15.44 3.00 0.45
C THR A 212 16.96 3.11 0.22
N LEU A 213 17.55 4.31 0.28
CA LEU A 213 19.00 4.48 0.17
C LEU A 213 19.76 3.82 1.33
N GLU A 214 19.20 3.90 2.56
CA GLU A 214 19.76 3.21 3.73
C GLU A 214 19.73 1.70 3.54
N GLU A 215 18.59 1.13 3.15
CA GLU A 215 18.41 -0.31 2.88
C GLU A 215 19.34 -0.80 1.76
N MET A 216 19.49 -0.05 0.66
CA MET A 216 20.44 -0.36 -0.41
C MET A 216 21.88 -0.38 0.09
N MET A 217 22.27 0.59 0.92
CA MET A 217 23.62 0.66 1.49
C MET A 217 23.87 -0.50 2.45
N GLU A 218 22.91 -0.90 3.27
CA GLU A 218 22.99 -2.07 4.15
C GLU A 218 23.14 -3.38 3.36
N ARG A 219 22.39 -3.53 2.26
CA ARG A 219 22.54 -4.66 1.34
C ARG A 219 23.93 -4.69 0.71
N LEU A 220 24.45 -3.53 0.30
CA LEU A 220 25.81 -3.42 -0.25
C LEU A 220 26.88 -3.77 0.79
N VAL A 221 26.71 -3.35 2.05
CA VAL A 221 27.61 -3.75 3.15
C VAL A 221 27.58 -5.27 3.35
N SER A 222 26.41 -5.89 3.21
CA SER A 222 26.24 -7.34 3.38
C SER A 222 26.76 -8.16 2.20
N ASN A 223 26.70 -7.61 0.99
CA ASN A 223 27.22 -8.23 -0.23
C ASN A 223 28.06 -7.24 -1.05
N PRO A 224 29.31 -6.94 -0.65
CA PRO A 224 30.08 -5.88 -1.28
C PRO A 224 30.52 -6.16 -2.71
N GLU A 225 30.50 -7.42 -3.17
CA GLU A 225 30.88 -7.76 -4.54
C GLU A 225 29.80 -7.40 -5.57
N ASP A 226 28.60 -7.00 -5.12
CA ASP A 226 27.50 -6.58 -5.99
C ASP A 226 27.75 -5.20 -6.60
N ILE A 227 28.44 -5.21 -7.75
CA ILE A 227 28.75 -4.00 -8.50
C ILE A 227 27.51 -3.34 -9.11
N ILE A 228 26.45 -4.11 -9.37
CA ILE A 228 25.21 -3.58 -9.94
C ILE A 228 24.54 -2.71 -8.86
N LEU A 229 24.38 -3.25 -7.65
CA LEU A 229 23.85 -2.51 -6.51
C LEU A 229 24.68 -1.25 -6.20
N LEU A 230 26.01 -1.32 -6.31
CA LEU A 230 26.88 -0.16 -6.12
C LEU A 230 26.63 0.95 -7.16
N LYS A 231 26.47 0.58 -8.44
CA LYS A 231 26.16 1.52 -9.53
C LYS A 231 24.78 2.15 -9.33
N ASP A 232 23.79 1.35 -8.99
CA ASP A 232 22.41 1.80 -8.76
C ASP A 232 22.33 2.74 -7.54
N LEU A 233 23.03 2.41 -6.45
CA LEU A 233 23.15 3.27 -5.28
C LEU A 233 23.84 4.58 -5.64
N GLY A 234 24.93 4.52 -6.42
CA GLY A 234 25.61 5.71 -6.94
C GLY A 234 24.67 6.62 -7.72
N ALA A 235 23.92 6.07 -8.69
CA ALA A 235 22.94 6.78 -9.49
C ALA A 235 21.84 7.43 -8.63
N SER A 236 21.35 6.70 -7.63
CA SER A 236 20.29 7.13 -6.72
C SER A 236 20.74 8.25 -5.78
N VAL A 237 21.92 8.14 -5.16
CA VAL A 237 22.49 9.21 -4.32
C VAL A 237 22.61 10.54 -5.07
N GLY A 238 22.84 10.49 -6.40
CA GLY A 238 22.85 11.69 -7.25
C GLY A 238 21.52 12.45 -7.31
N LEU A 239 20.42 11.82 -6.90
CA LEU A 239 19.07 12.39 -6.86
C LEU A 239 18.66 12.87 -5.47
N ALA A 240 19.41 12.53 -4.42
CA ALA A 240 19.07 12.81 -3.03
C ALA A 240 18.82 14.31 -2.73
N TRP A 241 19.53 15.19 -3.45
CA TRP A 241 19.41 16.63 -3.26
C TRP A 241 18.06 17.21 -3.68
N TRP A 242 17.33 16.56 -4.60
CA TRP A 242 16.00 17.02 -5.05
C TRP A 242 14.95 16.91 -3.95
N PHE A 243 15.15 16.04 -2.97
CA PHE A 243 14.18 15.75 -1.90
C PHE A 243 14.73 16.06 -0.50
N ALA A 244 15.83 16.84 -0.43
CA ALA A 244 16.48 17.20 0.84
C ALA A 244 16.81 16.00 1.74
N VAL A 245 17.16 14.85 1.14
CA VAL A 245 17.43 13.61 1.88
C VAL A 245 18.63 13.75 2.80
N ASN A 246 18.49 13.27 4.05
CA ASN A 246 19.61 13.15 4.97
C ASN A 246 20.42 11.87 4.68
N LEU A 247 21.66 12.04 4.22
CA LEU A 247 22.54 10.93 3.84
C LEU A 247 23.46 10.44 4.97
N TRP A 248 23.28 10.91 6.21
CA TRP A 248 24.22 10.65 7.30
C TRP A 248 24.46 9.15 7.57
N HIS A 249 23.41 8.34 7.56
CA HIS A 249 23.54 6.89 7.78
C HIS A 249 24.33 6.21 6.64
N VAL A 250 23.96 6.52 5.39
CA VAL A 250 24.65 6.04 4.18
C VAL A 250 26.13 6.44 4.19
N GLN A 251 26.43 7.69 4.55
CA GLN A 251 27.79 8.21 4.68
C GLN A 251 28.61 7.45 5.72
N ASN A 252 28.03 7.14 6.88
CA ASN A 252 28.70 6.38 7.94
C ASN A 252 29.00 4.94 7.52
N LEU A 253 28.06 4.27 6.85
CA LEU A 253 28.27 2.91 6.33
C LEU A 253 29.36 2.90 5.25
N TYR A 254 29.35 3.88 4.34
CA TYR A 254 30.38 4.05 3.32
C TYR A 254 31.77 4.24 3.96
N TYR A 255 31.87 5.10 4.98
CA TYR A 255 33.11 5.32 5.71
C TYR A 255 33.65 4.05 6.38
N LYS A 256 32.76 3.20 6.92
CA LYS A 256 33.16 1.89 7.47
C LYS A 256 33.71 0.98 6.38
N MET A 257 33.03 0.88 5.22
CA MET A 257 33.50 0.07 4.09
C MET A 257 34.85 0.55 3.53
N LEU A 258 35.11 1.86 3.55
CA LEU A 258 36.38 2.45 3.15
C LEU A 258 37.56 1.93 4.00
N HIS A 259 37.32 1.58 5.27
CA HIS A 259 38.35 1.11 6.20
C HIS A 259 38.46 -0.43 6.28
N SER A 260 37.56 -1.17 5.63
CA SER A 260 37.57 -2.63 5.61
C SER A 260 37.62 -3.17 4.18
N VAL A 261 36.47 -3.19 3.50
CA VAL A 261 36.25 -3.78 2.18
C VAL A 261 37.14 -3.13 1.11
N TYR A 262 37.26 -1.80 1.12
CA TYR A 262 38.05 -1.09 0.12
C TYR A 262 39.52 -1.54 0.09
N LEU A 263 40.11 -1.84 1.24
CA LEU A 263 41.50 -2.33 1.33
C LEU A 263 41.67 -3.72 0.73
N GLU A 264 40.67 -4.59 0.83
CA GLU A 264 40.67 -5.92 0.23
C GLU A 264 40.59 -5.84 -1.29
N PHE A 265 39.67 -5.03 -1.82
CA PHE A 265 39.54 -4.78 -3.26
C PHE A 265 40.78 -4.08 -3.83
N GLN A 266 41.44 -3.21 -3.08
CA GLN A 266 42.71 -2.60 -3.49
C GLN A 266 43.84 -3.64 -3.64
N LYS A 267 43.91 -4.64 -2.76
CA LYS A 267 44.89 -5.75 -2.88
C LYS A 267 44.59 -6.62 -4.10
N ARG A 268 43.33 -6.99 -4.32
CA ARG A 268 42.86 -7.78 -5.47
C ARG A 268 43.11 -7.07 -6.80
N ALA A 269 42.84 -5.76 -6.87
CA ALA A 269 43.11 -4.95 -8.06
C ALA A 269 44.62 -4.87 -8.39
N LYS A 270 45.49 -4.78 -7.37
CA LYS A 270 46.96 -4.82 -7.54
C LYS A 270 47.46 -6.18 -8.05
N GLN A 271 46.71 -7.26 -7.80
CA GLN A 271 46.99 -8.61 -8.33
C GLN A 271 46.47 -8.81 -9.77
N GLY A 272 45.86 -7.79 -10.38
CA GLY A 272 45.40 -7.81 -11.78
C GLY A 272 43.94 -8.20 -11.96
N GLU A 273 43.14 -8.29 -10.89
CA GLU A 273 41.71 -8.59 -11.01
C GLU A 273 40.92 -7.39 -11.56
N GLU A 274 40.42 -7.50 -12.79
CA GLU A 274 39.70 -6.41 -13.47
C GLU A 274 38.39 -6.02 -12.77
N LYS A 275 37.62 -6.99 -12.26
CA LYS A 275 36.40 -6.72 -11.48
C LYS A 275 36.68 -5.85 -10.25
N ALA A 276 37.82 -6.07 -9.59
CA ALA A 276 38.20 -5.28 -8.43
C ALA A 276 38.58 -3.84 -8.81
N LYS A 277 39.19 -3.62 -9.98
CA LYS A 277 39.46 -2.26 -10.49
C LYS A 277 38.17 -1.51 -10.82
N GLU A 278 37.22 -2.17 -11.47
CA GLU A 278 35.92 -1.60 -11.79
C GLU A 278 35.17 -1.21 -10.52
N TRP A 279 35.15 -2.11 -9.53
CA TRP A 279 34.53 -1.84 -8.23
C TRP A 279 35.13 -0.62 -7.53
N LEU A 280 36.46 -0.48 -7.50
CA LEU A 280 37.14 0.68 -6.90
C LEU A 280 36.77 2.00 -7.60
N ALA A 281 36.61 1.98 -8.93
CA ALA A 281 36.20 3.16 -9.69
C ALA A 281 34.78 3.60 -9.33
N GLU A 282 33.83 2.65 -9.25
CA GLU A 282 32.44 2.93 -8.87
C GLU A 282 32.33 3.34 -7.40
N PHE A 283 33.06 2.66 -6.50
CA PHE A 283 33.08 2.99 -5.08
C PHE A 283 33.64 4.40 -4.84
N GLY A 284 34.70 4.79 -5.57
CA GLY A 284 35.22 6.15 -5.54
C GLY A 284 34.26 7.19 -6.14
N SER A 285 33.47 6.81 -7.15
CA SER A 285 32.41 7.65 -7.73
C SER A 285 31.30 7.93 -6.72
N LEU A 286 30.85 6.89 -6.01
CA LEU A 286 29.90 7.02 -4.90
C LEU A 286 30.44 7.93 -3.80
N GLY A 287 31.70 7.76 -3.39
CA GLY A 287 32.35 8.60 -2.37
C GLY A 287 32.30 10.09 -2.72
N ARG A 288 32.60 10.45 -3.98
CA ARG A 288 32.50 11.83 -4.46
C ARG A 288 31.08 12.39 -4.34
N ARG A 289 30.06 11.60 -4.64
CA ARG A 289 28.64 12.00 -4.52
C ARG A 289 28.20 12.14 -3.06
N LEU A 290 28.76 11.33 -2.17
CA LEU A 290 28.57 11.40 -0.72
C LEU A 290 29.41 12.48 -0.03
N LEU A 291 30.23 13.24 -0.78
CA LEU A 291 31.19 14.22 -0.27
C LEU A 291 32.26 13.63 0.68
N ILE A 292 32.58 12.34 0.53
CA ILE A 292 33.63 11.64 1.26
C ILE A 292 34.84 11.45 0.33
N ARG A 293 36.00 11.98 0.73
CA ARG A 293 37.24 11.80 -0.05
C ARG A 293 37.83 10.41 0.19
N VAL A 294 37.95 9.64 -0.88
CA VAL A 294 38.77 8.42 -0.92
C VAL A 294 40.22 8.87 -1.16
N ALA A 295 41.12 8.53 -0.24
CA ALA A 295 42.55 8.84 -0.32
C ALA A 295 43.34 7.75 -1.06
#